data_AF-A0A4U1ADI8-F1
#
_entry.id   AF-A0A4U1ADI8-F1
#
_cell.length_a   1.000
_cell.length_b   1.000
_cell.length_c   1.000
_cell.angle_alpha   90.00
_cell.angle_beta   90.00
_cell.angle_gamma   90.00
#
_symmetry.space_group_name_H-M   'P 1'
#
loop_
_entity.id
_entity.type
_entity.pdbx_description
1 polymer ?
#
loop_
_entity_poly.entity_id
_entity_poly.type
_entity_poly.pdbx_seq_one_letter_code
_entity_poly.pdbx_strand_id
1 'polypeptide(L)'
;MCYCKISGVLLLLLVNGSSLWATMYPLPPTDVDLVGEERKTQALAEDTLLDIARRYDVGQDEILLANPNVDRWLPGEGAEVVLPGRVILPRAERNGLVLNVPEMRLYYFFNSEPDKRPMVATYPVSIGRMDWNTPLGMAKIVKKDRDPTWYPPESLKLEAIAKGTPLPDVVPPGPANPLGRYAMRLSIPGYLIHSTNKPFGVGMRVTHGCVRMYPENIEELFPLVPVQTKVQIVNQPIKIGWNNNTLFLEVHPELDEDLGKNQDMTCKAYEMIFDAVENKDAILDIKTIKKALQEKNGMPVPITTFVADGFQF
;
A
#
# COMPACT_ATOMS: atom_id res chain seq x y z
N MET A 1 43.86 18.21 52.11
CA MET A 1 42.96 18.69 51.04
C MET A 1 42.83 17.60 50.00
N CYS A 2 41.74 16.84 50.04
CA CYS A 2 41.49 15.72 49.12
C CYS A 2 41.05 16.24 47.74
N TYR A 3 41.72 15.77 46.69
CA TYR A 3 41.28 15.94 45.30
C TYR A 3 40.35 14.78 44.92
N CYS A 4 39.09 15.08 44.63
CA CYS A 4 38.13 14.14 44.08
C CYS A 4 38.03 14.36 42.57
N LYS A 5 38.52 13.41 41.77
CA LYS A 5 38.36 13.39 40.31
C LYS A 5 36.95 12.89 39.98
N ILE A 6 36.13 13.73 39.36
CA ILE A 6 34.85 13.33 38.78
C ILE A 6 35.13 12.90 37.32
N SER A 7 35.11 11.60 37.06
CA SER A 7 35.04 11.08 35.69
C SER A 7 33.61 11.22 35.17
N GLY A 8 33.41 12.14 34.23
CA GLY A 8 32.16 12.23 33.47
C GLY A 8 32.07 11.07 32.48
N VAL A 9 31.10 10.18 32.69
CA VAL A 9 30.71 9.16 31.70
C VAL A 9 29.84 9.86 30.67
N LEU A 10 30.40 10.09 29.47
CA LEU A 10 29.66 10.58 28.32
C LEU A 10 28.83 9.42 27.75
N LEU A 11 27.55 9.36 28.09
CA LEU A 11 26.60 8.40 27.53
C LEU A 11 26.28 8.81 26.08
N LEU A 12 26.97 8.22 25.11
CA LEU A 12 26.60 8.32 23.70
C LEU A 12 25.27 7.58 23.49
N LEU A 13 24.18 8.35 23.40
CA LEU A 13 22.92 7.87 22.85
C LEU A 13 23.12 7.62 21.34
N LEU A 14 23.33 6.36 20.96
CA LEU A 14 23.23 5.92 19.58
C LEU A 14 21.76 5.99 19.17
N VAL A 15 21.35 7.14 18.62
CA VAL A 15 20.10 7.26 17.89
C VAL A 15 20.31 6.49 16.59
N ASN A 16 19.85 5.24 16.53
CA ASN A 16 19.67 4.53 15.27
C ASN A 16 18.57 5.26 14.49
N GLY A 17 18.97 6.29 13.74
CA GLY A 17 18.15 6.92 12.73
C GLY A 17 17.97 5.94 11.58
N SER A 18 17.00 5.05 11.69
CA SER A 18 16.48 4.33 10.53
C SER A 18 15.88 5.37 9.60
N SER A 19 16.59 5.70 8.53
CA SER A 19 16.11 6.63 7.50
C SER A 19 14.71 6.23 7.05
N LEU A 20 13.77 7.18 7.12
CA LEU A 20 12.43 7.12 6.54
C LEU A 20 12.57 7.10 5.01
N TRP A 21 12.85 5.93 4.44
CA TRP A 21 12.76 5.69 3.01
C TRP A 21 11.52 4.86 2.73
N ALA A 22 10.87 5.11 1.59
CA ALA A 22 9.85 4.21 1.09
C ALA A 22 10.37 2.77 1.10
N THR A 23 9.46 1.82 1.32
CA THR A 23 9.83 0.41 1.43
C THR A 23 10.22 -0.15 0.06
N MET A 24 11.51 0.01 -0.26
CA MET A 24 12.18 -0.49 -1.45
C MET A 24 12.84 -1.83 -1.13
N TYR A 25 12.51 -2.84 -1.93
CA TYR A 25 13.02 -4.19 -1.77
C TYR A 25 13.72 -4.64 -3.06
N PRO A 26 14.81 -5.41 -2.96
CA PRO A 26 15.26 -6.20 -4.09
C PRO A 26 14.12 -7.09 -4.57
N LEU A 27 13.82 -7.05 -5.87
CA LEU A 27 12.78 -7.88 -6.45
C LEU A 27 13.10 -9.35 -6.18
N PRO A 28 12.22 -10.10 -5.50
CA PRO A 28 12.46 -11.50 -5.20
C PRO A 28 12.66 -12.32 -6.49
N PRO A 29 13.33 -13.49 -6.42
CA PRO A 29 13.43 -14.36 -7.58
C PRO A 29 12.03 -14.86 -7.98
N THR A 30 11.89 -15.48 -9.15
CA THR A 30 10.58 -15.77 -9.75
C THR A 30 9.73 -16.77 -8.98
N ASP A 31 10.32 -17.53 -8.06
CA ASP A 31 9.68 -18.49 -7.16
C ASP A 31 9.28 -17.89 -5.80
N VAL A 32 9.58 -16.60 -5.58
CA VAL A 32 9.18 -15.86 -4.39
C VAL A 32 8.34 -14.65 -4.78
N ASP A 33 7.16 -14.58 -4.18
CA ASP A 33 6.14 -13.57 -4.45
C ASP A 33 5.97 -12.59 -3.30
N LEU A 34 6.68 -12.78 -2.19
CA LEU A 34 6.55 -11.95 -1.00
C LEU A 34 7.69 -10.94 -0.91
N VAL A 35 7.35 -9.73 -0.47
CA VAL A 35 8.33 -8.71 -0.06
C VAL A 35 7.95 -8.11 1.27
N GLY A 36 8.95 -7.54 1.95
CA GLY A 36 8.77 -6.89 3.23
C GLY A 36 8.58 -7.82 4.41
N GLU A 37 8.31 -7.19 5.55
CA GLU A 37 8.24 -7.85 6.85
C GLU A 37 7.13 -7.25 7.70
N GLU A 38 6.56 -8.09 8.55
CA GLU A 38 5.60 -7.66 9.56
C GLU A 38 6.38 -7.03 10.70
N ARG A 39 5.96 -5.84 11.10
CA ARG A 39 6.57 -5.12 12.22
C ARG A 39 5.51 -4.79 13.24
N LYS A 40 5.95 -4.46 14.44
CA LYS A 40 5.11 -3.95 15.51
C LYS A 40 5.73 -2.70 16.07
N THR A 41 4.89 -1.80 16.56
CA THR A 41 5.31 -0.61 17.29
C THR A 41 4.44 -0.43 18.53
N GLN A 42 4.83 0.50 19.39
CA GLN A 42 4.03 0.92 20.53
C GLN A 42 3.49 2.32 20.27
N ALA A 43 2.21 2.52 20.55
CA ALA A 43 1.59 3.82 20.48
C ALA A 43 2.13 4.76 21.58
N LEU A 44 2.39 6.01 21.20
CA LEU A 44 2.65 7.10 22.16
C LEU A 44 1.32 7.57 22.79
N ALA A 45 1.40 8.32 23.88
CA ALA A 45 0.21 8.78 24.61
C ALA A 45 -0.73 9.65 23.74
N GLU A 46 -0.15 10.45 22.84
CA GLU A 46 -0.87 11.35 21.93
C GLU A 46 -1.15 10.75 20.55
N ASP A 47 -0.72 9.52 20.27
CA ASP A 47 -0.90 8.92 18.96
C ASP A 47 -2.37 8.60 18.68
N THR A 48 -2.82 8.89 17.46
CA THR A 48 -3.92 8.15 16.84
C THR A 48 -3.35 7.03 15.96
N LEU A 49 -4.17 6.05 15.56
CA LEU A 49 -3.74 5.09 14.52
C LEU A 49 -3.40 5.79 13.20
N LEU A 50 -4.01 6.94 12.92
CA LEU A 50 -3.77 7.70 11.69
C LEU A 50 -2.36 8.31 11.69
N ASP A 51 -1.91 8.77 12.86
CA ASP A 51 -0.56 9.31 13.06
C ASP A 51 0.49 8.20 12.93
N ILE A 52 0.24 7.04 13.54
CA ILE A 52 1.10 5.87 13.41
C ILE A 52 1.18 5.42 11.95
N ALA A 53 0.04 5.32 11.26
CA ALA A 53 0.02 4.94 9.84
C ALA A 53 0.88 5.87 8.98
N ARG A 54 0.69 7.18 9.14
CA ARG A 54 1.48 8.19 8.41
C ARG A 54 2.97 8.12 8.76
N ARG A 55 3.31 7.93 10.04
CA ARG A 55 4.70 7.81 10.52
C ARG A 55 5.43 6.62 9.90
N TYR A 56 4.73 5.51 9.67
CA TYR A 56 5.29 4.25 9.19
C TYR A 56 4.96 3.92 7.73
N ASP A 57 4.49 4.88 6.95
CA ASP A 57 4.15 4.72 5.53
C ASP A 57 3.08 3.64 5.26
N VAL A 58 2.05 3.59 6.11
CA VAL A 58 0.92 2.67 6.03
C VAL A 58 -0.36 3.40 5.61
N GLY A 59 -1.23 2.72 4.87
CA GLY A 59 -2.55 3.24 4.50
C GLY A 59 -3.51 3.30 5.69
N GLN A 60 -4.43 4.26 5.70
CA GLN A 60 -5.38 4.41 6.81
C GLN A 60 -6.31 3.19 6.99
N ASP A 61 -6.92 2.68 5.92
CA ASP A 61 -7.79 1.49 6.05
C ASP A 61 -6.95 0.24 6.35
N GLU A 62 -5.73 0.19 5.83
CA GLU A 62 -4.81 -0.93 6.04
C GLU A 62 -4.41 -1.10 7.52
N ILE A 63 -4.04 0.00 8.21
CA ILE A 63 -3.69 -0.09 9.63
C ILE A 63 -4.92 -0.50 10.48
N LEU A 64 -6.11 -0.07 10.09
CA LEU A 64 -7.35 -0.39 10.80
C LEU A 64 -7.72 -1.86 10.63
N LEU A 65 -7.59 -2.39 9.41
CA LEU A 65 -7.81 -3.80 9.10
C LEU A 65 -6.84 -4.71 9.86
N ALA A 66 -5.56 -4.31 9.96
CA ALA A 66 -4.56 -5.06 10.70
C ALA A 66 -4.74 -4.99 12.24
N ASN A 67 -5.44 -3.98 12.75
CA ASN A 67 -5.59 -3.71 14.19
C ASN A 67 -7.06 -3.50 14.61
N PRO A 68 -7.96 -4.49 14.41
CA PRO A 68 -9.40 -4.30 14.61
C PRO A 68 -9.81 -4.02 16.07
N ASN A 69 -8.93 -4.32 17.03
CA ASN A 69 -9.17 -4.15 18.46
C ASN A 69 -8.45 -2.94 19.07
N VAL A 70 -7.73 -2.15 18.26
CA VAL A 70 -7.05 -0.93 18.71
C VAL A 70 -7.92 0.26 18.35
N ASP A 71 -8.21 1.14 19.31
CA ASP A 71 -9.03 2.31 19.06
C ASP A 71 -8.33 3.26 18.07
N ARG A 72 -9.08 3.70 17.07
CA ARG A 72 -8.58 4.57 15.98
C ARG A 72 -8.03 5.90 16.50
N TRP A 73 -8.68 6.49 17.48
CA TRP A 73 -8.44 7.84 17.98
C TRP A 73 -7.60 7.86 19.26
N LEU A 74 -7.64 6.78 20.04
CA LEU A 74 -6.90 6.65 21.27
C LEU A 74 -6.43 5.20 21.50
N PRO A 75 -5.41 4.72 20.76
CA PRO A 75 -4.79 3.42 20.99
C PRO A 75 -4.38 3.20 22.46
N GLY A 76 -3.95 4.27 23.13
CA GLY A 76 -3.41 4.25 24.48
C GLY A 76 -1.90 4.06 24.50
N GLU A 77 -1.21 4.73 25.43
CA GLU A 77 0.24 4.64 25.57
C GLU A 77 0.69 3.19 25.79
N GLY A 78 1.68 2.76 25.01
CA GLY A 78 2.24 1.41 25.09
C GLY A 78 1.40 0.33 24.41
N ALA A 79 0.24 0.67 23.83
CA ALA A 79 -0.56 -0.28 23.05
C ALA A 79 0.25 -0.81 21.87
N GLU A 80 0.25 -2.12 21.69
CA GLU A 80 0.94 -2.76 20.57
C GLU A 80 0.13 -2.58 19.29
N VAL A 81 0.77 -2.04 18.25
CA VAL A 81 0.17 -1.81 16.94
C VAL A 81 0.95 -2.59 15.90
N VAL A 82 0.24 -3.44 15.15
CA VAL A 82 0.77 -4.18 14.01
C VAL A 82 0.94 -3.24 12.83
N LEU A 83 2.11 -3.27 12.20
CA LEU A 83 2.44 -2.54 10.99
C LEU A 83 2.47 -3.54 9.80
N PRO A 84 1.48 -3.49 8.90
CA PRO A 84 1.39 -4.37 7.74
C PRO A 84 2.45 -3.99 6.70
N GLY A 85 3.67 -4.53 6.85
CA GLY A 85 4.79 -4.26 5.95
C GLY A 85 5.13 -5.40 4.98
N ARG A 86 4.52 -6.58 5.18
CA ARG A 86 4.67 -7.74 4.30
C ARG A 86 3.51 -7.81 3.33
N VAL A 87 3.80 -7.98 2.05
CA VAL A 87 2.79 -8.11 0.99
C VAL A 87 3.17 -9.19 -0.02
N ILE A 88 2.17 -9.86 -0.57
CA ILE A 88 2.28 -10.67 -1.78
C ILE A 88 2.22 -9.72 -2.99
N LEU A 89 3.17 -9.83 -3.90
CA LEU A 89 3.21 -9.03 -5.12
C LEU A 89 1.99 -9.35 -6.01
N PRO A 90 1.33 -8.34 -6.60
CA PRO A 90 0.17 -8.57 -7.46
C PRO A 90 0.55 -9.39 -8.70
N ARG A 91 -0.40 -10.21 -9.17
CA ARG A 91 -0.28 -10.98 -10.42
C ARG A 91 -0.42 -10.04 -11.61
N ALA A 92 0.68 -9.40 -11.98
CA ALA A 92 0.79 -8.44 -13.08
C ALA A 92 2.22 -8.48 -13.65
N GLU A 93 2.47 -7.82 -14.79
CA GLU A 93 3.86 -7.67 -15.27
C GLU A 93 4.66 -6.91 -14.21
N ARG A 94 5.75 -7.48 -13.69
CA ARG A 94 6.67 -6.83 -12.73
C ARG A 94 7.55 -5.79 -13.43
N ASN A 95 6.93 -4.82 -14.10
CA ASN A 95 7.58 -3.77 -14.86
C ASN A 95 6.74 -2.49 -14.84
N GLY A 96 7.37 -1.37 -14.45
CA GLY A 96 6.70 -0.09 -14.32
C GLY A 96 5.79 -0.05 -13.09
N LEU A 97 4.65 0.60 -13.20
CA LEU A 97 3.73 0.80 -12.08
C LEU A 97 2.62 -0.25 -12.10
N VAL A 98 2.28 -0.79 -10.94
CA VAL A 98 1.09 -1.64 -10.72
C VAL A 98 0.31 -1.06 -9.55
N LEU A 99 -0.93 -0.64 -9.80
CA LEU A 99 -1.88 -0.22 -8.77
C LEU A 99 -2.84 -1.37 -8.51
N ASN A 100 -2.84 -1.92 -7.29
CA ASN A 100 -3.86 -2.86 -6.88
C ASN A 100 -4.90 -2.12 -6.04
N VAL A 101 -6.11 -1.97 -6.59
CA VAL A 101 -7.14 -1.10 -6.01
C VAL A 101 -7.71 -1.58 -4.66
N PRO A 102 -7.97 -2.88 -4.41
CA PRO A 102 -8.59 -3.32 -3.16
C PRO A 102 -7.70 -3.16 -1.93
N GLU A 103 -6.38 -3.21 -2.11
CA GLU A 103 -5.41 -2.98 -1.05
C GLU A 103 -4.87 -1.53 -1.03
N MET A 104 -5.36 -0.68 -1.94
CA MET A 104 -4.98 0.73 -2.03
C MET A 104 -3.45 0.93 -2.05
N ARG A 105 -2.76 0.14 -2.89
CA ARG A 105 -1.30 0.11 -2.95
C ARG A 105 -0.77 0.23 -4.36
N LEU A 106 0.24 1.08 -4.51
CA LEU A 106 1.01 1.26 -5.72
C LEU A 106 2.37 0.58 -5.58
N TYR A 107 2.70 -0.26 -6.55
CA TYR A 107 3.98 -0.92 -6.69
C TYR A 107 4.73 -0.28 -7.85
N TYR A 108 6.02 0.01 -7.66
CA TYR A 108 6.90 0.43 -8.75
C TYR A 108 8.01 -0.59 -8.91
N PHE A 109 7.97 -1.31 -10.02
CA PHE A 109 8.99 -2.26 -10.45
C PHE A 109 9.95 -1.56 -11.40
N PHE A 110 11.21 -1.47 -11.00
CA PHE A 110 12.21 -0.75 -11.77
C PHE A 110 13.56 -1.43 -11.69
N ASN A 111 14.37 -1.20 -12.71
CA ASN A 111 15.79 -1.52 -12.62
C ASN A 111 16.54 -0.23 -12.31
N SER A 112 17.19 -0.17 -11.14
CA SER A 112 17.96 1.02 -10.77
C SER A 112 19.20 1.17 -11.67
N GLU A 113 19.85 0.06 -12.04
CA GLU A 113 21.06 0.02 -12.88
C GLU A 113 21.12 -1.29 -13.68
N PRO A 114 21.66 -1.31 -14.93
CA PRO A 114 21.66 -2.51 -15.79
C PRO A 114 22.18 -3.79 -15.13
N ASP A 115 23.20 -3.68 -14.28
CA ASP A 115 23.87 -4.80 -13.63
C ASP A 115 23.41 -5.06 -12.19
N LYS A 116 22.44 -4.27 -11.70
CA LYS A 116 21.85 -4.48 -10.38
C LYS A 116 20.58 -5.31 -10.46
N ARG A 117 20.28 -5.95 -9.35
CA ARG A 117 19.01 -6.66 -9.19
C ARG A 117 17.86 -5.65 -9.32
N PRO A 118 16.80 -5.95 -10.09
CA PRO A 118 15.61 -5.12 -10.12
C PRO A 118 15.06 -4.90 -8.72
N MET A 119 14.37 -3.79 -8.52
CA MET A 119 13.81 -3.36 -7.26
C MET A 119 12.29 -3.25 -7.38
N VAL A 120 11.61 -3.36 -6.23
CA VAL A 120 10.20 -3.01 -6.09
C VAL A 120 10.02 -2.06 -4.91
N ALA A 121 9.41 -0.90 -5.17
CA ALA A 121 8.95 0.03 -4.15
C ALA A 121 7.45 -0.12 -3.95
N THR A 122 6.96 0.02 -2.72
CA THR A 122 5.54 -0.05 -2.38
C THR A 122 5.08 1.23 -1.70
N TYR A 123 3.91 1.74 -2.06
CA TYR A 123 3.36 2.98 -1.52
C TYR A 123 1.86 2.83 -1.21
N PRO A 124 1.38 3.25 -0.03
CA PRO A 124 -0.05 3.39 0.20
C PRO A 124 -0.60 4.56 -0.64
N VAL A 125 -1.80 4.39 -1.19
CA VAL A 125 -2.45 5.41 -2.02
C VAL A 125 -3.92 5.55 -1.69
N SER A 126 -4.54 6.70 -1.98
CA SER A 126 -6.01 6.80 -2.04
C SER A 126 -6.49 6.53 -3.44
N ILE A 127 -7.68 5.95 -3.55
CA ILE A 127 -8.38 5.74 -4.83
C ILE A 127 -9.76 6.40 -4.84
N GLY A 128 -10.42 6.28 -5.98
CA GLY A 128 -11.78 6.76 -6.19
C GLY A 128 -12.81 6.16 -5.24
N ARG A 129 -13.76 6.99 -4.81
CA ARG A 129 -15.02 6.53 -4.19
C ARG A 129 -15.89 5.80 -5.23
N MET A 130 -16.91 5.07 -4.77
CA MET A 130 -17.80 4.23 -5.61
C MET A 130 -18.40 4.97 -6.82
N ASP A 131 -18.80 6.24 -6.68
CA ASP A 131 -19.38 7.01 -7.79
C ASP A 131 -18.32 7.50 -8.81
N TRP A 132 -17.04 7.27 -8.51
CA TRP A 132 -15.88 7.78 -9.25
C TRP A 132 -14.75 6.76 -9.24
N ASN A 133 -15.01 5.57 -9.79
CA ASN A 133 -14.07 4.46 -9.74
C ASN A 133 -12.75 4.76 -10.45
N THR A 134 -11.66 4.28 -9.85
CA THR A 134 -10.36 4.27 -10.52
C THR A 134 -10.39 3.21 -11.63
N PRO A 135 -10.09 3.57 -12.89
CA PRO A 135 -10.30 2.71 -14.05
C PRO A 135 -9.33 1.52 -14.03
N LEU A 136 -9.84 0.33 -14.33
CA LEU A 136 -9.02 -0.88 -14.47
C LEU A 136 -8.37 -0.95 -15.85
N GLY A 137 -7.26 -1.68 -15.94
CA GLY A 137 -6.58 -2.00 -17.19
C GLY A 137 -5.22 -1.31 -17.37
N MET A 138 -4.84 -1.08 -18.63
CA MET A 138 -3.52 -0.58 -19.00
C MET A 138 -3.55 0.93 -19.25
N ALA A 139 -2.58 1.63 -18.66
CA ALA A 139 -2.29 3.04 -18.92
C ALA A 139 -0.79 3.27 -19.03
N LYS A 140 -0.40 4.52 -19.27
CA LYS A 140 0.99 4.98 -19.29
C LYS A 140 1.11 6.35 -18.67
N ILE A 141 2.27 6.70 -18.13
CA ILE A 141 2.58 8.09 -17.76
C ILE A 141 2.77 8.90 -19.05
N VAL A 142 1.93 9.89 -19.31
CA VAL A 142 2.03 10.73 -20.53
C VAL A 142 2.66 12.10 -20.27
N LYS A 143 2.59 12.58 -19.03
CA LYS A 143 3.14 13.87 -18.62
C LYS A 143 3.45 13.86 -17.13
N LYS A 144 4.45 14.64 -16.73
CA LYS A 144 4.84 14.86 -15.34
C LYS A 144 4.90 16.37 -15.10
N ASP A 145 4.14 16.84 -14.12
CA ASP A 145 4.07 18.25 -13.73
C ASP A 145 4.63 18.41 -12.31
N ARG A 146 5.66 19.24 -12.17
CA ARG A 146 6.13 19.75 -10.88
C ARG A 146 5.38 21.04 -10.58
N ASP A 147 4.93 21.19 -9.34
CA ASP A 147 4.13 22.31 -8.83
C ASP A 147 2.95 22.61 -9.79
N PRO A 148 2.01 21.66 -9.99
CA PRO A 148 0.95 21.79 -10.98
C PRO A 148 -0.10 22.83 -10.58
N THR A 149 -0.59 23.61 -11.55
CA THR A 149 -1.85 24.34 -11.40
C THR A 149 -3.02 23.37 -11.48
N TRP A 150 -3.98 23.48 -10.55
CA TRP A 150 -5.19 22.66 -10.55
C TRP A 150 -6.38 23.44 -11.14
N TYR A 151 -7.06 22.80 -12.07
CA TYR A 151 -8.31 23.26 -12.67
C TYR A 151 -9.40 22.27 -12.27
N PRO A 152 -10.30 22.63 -11.33
CA PRO A 152 -11.34 21.71 -10.89
C PRO A 152 -12.26 21.33 -12.06
N PRO A 153 -12.51 20.02 -12.28
CA PRO A 153 -13.54 19.58 -13.21
C PRO A 153 -14.93 20.14 -12.85
N GLU A 154 -15.77 20.32 -13.86
CA GLU A 154 -17.11 20.88 -13.68
C GLU A 154 -17.96 20.09 -12.67
N SER A 155 -17.84 18.75 -12.69
CA SER A 155 -18.51 17.87 -11.72
C SER A 155 -18.15 18.21 -10.27
N LEU A 156 -16.88 18.55 -9.99
CA LEU A 156 -16.45 18.96 -8.65
C LEU A 156 -17.00 20.32 -8.27
N LYS A 157 -17.04 21.26 -9.21
CA LYS A 157 -17.61 22.60 -8.96
C LYS A 157 -19.08 22.48 -8.57
N LEU A 158 -19.85 21.69 -9.31
CA LEU A 158 -21.27 21.44 -9.02
C LEU A 158 -21.49 20.79 -7.65
N GLU A 159 -20.71 19.76 -7.30
CA GLU A 159 -20.77 19.13 -5.97
C GLU A 159 -20.45 20.13 -4.86
N ALA A 160 -19.43 20.96 -5.07
CA ALA A 160 -18.97 21.93 -4.08
C ALA A 160 -19.98 23.09 -3.90
N ILE A 161 -20.64 23.53 -4.97
CA ILE A 161 -21.76 24.49 -4.91
C ILE A 161 -22.93 23.89 -4.13
N ALA A 162 -23.30 22.63 -4.39
CA ALA A 162 -24.37 21.95 -3.67
C ALA A 162 -24.09 21.82 -2.16
N LYS A 163 -22.81 21.76 -1.77
CA LYS A 163 -22.35 21.73 -0.37
C LYS A 163 -22.14 23.10 0.26
N GLY A 164 -22.40 24.19 -0.47
CA GLY A 164 -22.20 25.56 0.02
C GLY A 164 -20.74 26.01 0.09
N THR A 165 -19.83 25.31 -0.60
CA THR A 165 -18.39 25.63 -0.63
C THR A 165 -17.88 25.75 -2.07
N PRO A 166 -18.23 26.81 -2.83
CA PRO A 166 -17.83 26.94 -4.23
C PRO A 166 -16.30 26.86 -4.41
N LEU A 167 -15.86 26.13 -5.44
CA LEU A 167 -14.44 26.03 -5.80
C LEU A 167 -14.04 27.15 -6.78
N PRO A 168 -12.82 27.70 -6.68
CA PRO A 168 -12.32 28.64 -7.68
C PRO A 168 -12.08 27.96 -9.03
N ASP A 169 -12.05 28.73 -10.12
CA ASP A 169 -11.78 28.20 -11.46
C ASP A 169 -10.36 27.66 -11.62
N VAL A 170 -9.44 28.21 -10.85
CA VAL A 170 -8.03 27.84 -10.86
C VAL A 170 -7.48 27.89 -9.44
N VAL A 171 -6.70 26.88 -9.07
CA VAL A 171 -5.90 26.89 -7.85
C VAL A 171 -4.42 26.85 -8.26
N PRO A 172 -3.65 27.92 -8.00
CA PRO A 172 -2.25 27.97 -8.35
C PRO A 172 -1.44 26.95 -7.54
N PRO A 173 -0.18 26.70 -7.90
CA PRO A 173 0.70 25.87 -7.09
C PRO A 173 0.87 26.44 -5.68
N GLY A 174 0.92 25.56 -4.67
CA GLY A 174 1.09 25.95 -3.27
C GLY A 174 0.41 25.01 -2.28
N PRO A 175 0.50 25.29 -0.97
CA PRO A 175 -0.01 24.40 0.08
C PRO A 175 -1.52 24.11 0.02
N ALA A 176 -2.30 25.05 -0.54
CA ALA A 176 -3.74 24.89 -0.71
C ALA A 176 -4.13 24.03 -1.93
N ASN A 177 -3.18 23.70 -2.80
CA ASN A 177 -3.45 22.94 -4.02
C ASN A 177 -3.68 21.46 -3.70
N PRO A 178 -4.84 20.87 -4.06
CA PRO A 178 -5.13 19.48 -3.74
C PRO A 178 -4.33 18.47 -4.55
N LEU A 179 -3.67 18.89 -5.64
CA LEU A 179 -2.72 18.06 -6.37
C LEU A 179 -1.35 17.97 -5.67
N GLY A 180 -1.10 18.82 -4.67
CA GLY A 180 0.19 18.98 -4.01
C GLY A 180 1.31 19.38 -5.00
N ARG A 181 2.55 18.96 -4.73
CA ARG A 181 3.75 19.42 -5.47
C ARG A 181 4.06 18.63 -6.73
N TYR A 182 3.52 17.43 -6.89
CA TYR A 182 3.86 16.54 -7.99
C TYR A 182 2.62 15.86 -8.54
N ALA A 183 2.50 15.79 -9.87
CA ALA A 183 1.46 15.06 -10.55
C ALA A 183 1.99 14.34 -11.79
N MET A 184 1.66 13.06 -11.93
CA MET A 184 1.94 12.23 -13.09
C MET A 184 0.61 11.91 -13.79
N ARG A 185 0.45 12.39 -15.01
CA ARG A 185 -0.78 12.21 -15.79
C ARG A 185 -0.77 10.86 -16.48
N LEU A 186 -1.90 10.17 -16.41
CA LEU A 186 -2.10 8.91 -17.10
C LEU A 186 -2.57 9.15 -18.53
N SER A 187 -2.38 8.16 -19.40
CA SER A 187 -2.95 8.12 -20.74
C SER A 187 -4.48 8.02 -20.75
N ILE A 188 -5.08 7.77 -19.58
CA ILE A 188 -6.53 7.85 -19.38
C ILE A 188 -6.87 9.32 -19.09
N PRO A 189 -7.63 10.00 -19.96
CA PRO A 189 -7.91 11.42 -19.81
C PRO A 189 -8.51 11.75 -18.45
N GLY A 190 -7.95 12.76 -17.78
CA GLY A 190 -8.44 13.24 -16.48
C GLY A 190 -7.92 12.48 -15.26
N TYR A 191 -7.16 11.38 -15.43
CA TYR A 191 -6.61 10.62 -14.31
C TYR A 191 -5.13 10.93 -14.05
N LEU A 192 -4.80 11.04 -12.76
CA LEU A 192 -3.46 11.36 -12.29
C LEU A 192 -3.06 10.49 -11.11
N ILE A 193 -1.75 10.24 -10.99
CA ILE A 193 -1.10 9.88 -9.73
C ILE A 193 -0.47 11.15 -9.19
N HIS A 194 -0.89 11.63 -8.03
CA HIS A 194 -0.49 12.96 -7.55
C HIS A 194 -0.32 13.02 -6.03
N SER A 195 0.36 14.07 -5.57
CA SER A 195 0.52 14.41 -4.15
C SER A 195 -0.82 14.83 -3.53
N THR A 196 -0.86 15.19 -2.25
CA THR A 196 -2.09 15.75 -1.66
C THR A 196 -1.79 16.73 -0.54
N ASN A 197 -2.66 17.72 -0.36
CA ASN A 197 -2.66 18.57 0.82
C ASN A 197 -3.53 18.01 1.97
N LYS A 198 -4.10 16.81 1.81
CA LYS A 198 -4.90 16.11 2.82
C LYS A 198 -4.35 14.69 3.04
N PRO A 199 -3.14 14.56 3.62
CA PRO A 199 -2.45 13.28 3.68
C PRO A 199 -3.17 12.23 4.53
N PHE A 200 -3.94 12.64 5.54
CA PHE A 200 -4.74 11.71 6.37
C PHE A 200 -5.86 10.98 5.60
N GLY A 201 -6.02 11.23 4.30
CA GLY A 201 -6.88 10.43 3.43
C GLY A 201 -6.15 9.32 2.64
N VAL A 202 -4.83 9.20 2.72
CA VAL A 202 -4.04 8.20 1.97
C VAL A 202 -4.30 6.79 2.48
N GLY A 203 -4.60 5.84 1.60
CA GLY A 203 -5.09 4.52 1.99
C GLY A 203 -6.59 4.51 2.35
N MET A 204 -7.36 5.42 1.73
CA MET A 204 -8.82 5.45 1.80
C MET A 204 -9.43 5.74 0.42
N ARG A 205 -10.73 5.44 0.26
CA ARG A 205 -11.52 5.74 -0.93
C ARG A 205 -12.12 7.15 -0.92
N VAL A 206 -11.27 8.17 -1.09
CA VAL A 206 -11.64 9.59 -0.84
C VAL A 206 -11.46 10.52 -2.06
N THR A 207 -11.19 9.96 -3.23
CA THR A 207 -10.94 10.74 -4.44
C THR A 207 -12.09 10.64 -5.45
N HIS A 208 -12.03 11.47 -6.47
CA HIS A 208 -12.91 11.39 -7.65
C HIS A 208 -12.25 10.62 -8.79
N GLY A 209 -11.56 9.53 -8.45
CA GLY A 209 -10.97 8.57 -9.39
C GLY A 209 -9.46 8.67 -9.55
N CYS A 210 -8.86 9.83 -9.26
CA CYS A 210 -7.40 9.99 -9.25
C CYS A 210 -6.73 9.23 -8.10
N VAL A 211 -5.44 8.97 -8.22
CA VAL A 211 -4.62 8.28 -7.22
C VAL A 211 -3.86 9.32 -6.40
N ARG A 212 -4.10 9.37 -5.09
CA ARG A 212 -3.35 10.27 -4.18
C ARG A 212 -2.27 9.50 -3.44
N MET A 213 -1.09 10.09 -3.34
CA MET A 213 0.02 9.58 -2.56
C MET A 213 0.33 10.52 -1.39
N TYR A 214 1.00 10.00 -0.36
CA TYR A 214 1.65 10.88 0.61
C TYR A 214 2.64 11.82 -0.12
N PRO A 215 2.74 13.10 0.27
CA PRO A 215 3.61 14.07 -0.42
C PRO A 215 5.06 13.60 -0.54
N GLU A 216 5.59 13.06 0.54
CA GLU A 216 6.91 12.47 0.70
C GLU A 216 7.13 11.27 -0.22
N ASN A 217 6.16 10.37 -0.36
CA ASN A 217 6.26 9.22 -1.26
C ASN A 217 6.34 9.63 -2.74
N ILE A 218 5.50 10.57 -3.18
CA ILE A 218 5.53 10.99 -4.58
C ILE A 218 6.73 11.88 -4.88
N GLU A 219 7.24 12.63 -3.91
CA GLU A 219 8.50 13.37 -4.08
C GLU A 219 9.67 12.42 -4.36
N GLU A 220 9.69 11.24 -3.73
CA GLU A 220 10.64 10.16 -4.00
C GLU A 220 10.38 9.45 -5.34
N LEU A 221 9.13 9.08 -5.62
CA LEU A 221 8.75 8.32 -6.81
C LEU A 221 8.87 9.14 -8.10
N PHE A 222 8.50 10.42 -8.06
CA PHE A 222 8.41 11.29 -9.24
C PHE A 222 9.69 11.33 -10.07
N PRO A 223 10.91 11.55 -9.54
CA PRO A 223 12.12 11.54 -10.35
C PRO A 223 12.43 10.17 -10.96
N LEU A 224 12.04 9.08 -10.30
CA LEU A 224 12.37 7.72 -10.73
C LEU A 224 11.54 7.25 -11.92
N VAL A 225 10.28 7.67 -12.03
CA VAL A 225 9.34 7.19 -13.06
C VAL A 225 9.48 7.98 -14.37
N PRO A 226 9.94 7.38 -15.49
CA PRO A 226 9.97 8.05 -16.78
C PRO A 226 8.58 8.32 -17.37
N VAL A 227 8.50 9.27 -18.30
CA VAL A 227 7.34 9.34 -19.22
C VAL A 227 7.35 8.07 -20.09
N GLN A 228 6.17 7.60 -20.47
CA GLN A 228 5.88 6.30 -21.12
C GLN A 228 5.98 5.06 -20.22
N THR A 229 6.29 5.21 -18.93
CA THR A 229 6.19 4.08 -17.98
C THR A 229 4.79 3.49 -18.00
N LYS A 230 4.72 2.17 -18.17
CA LYS A 230 3.46 1.41 -18.10
C LYS A 230 2.85 1.52 -16.71
N VAL A 231 1.52 1.59 -16.67
CA VAL A 231 0.73 1.55 -15.44
C VAL A 231 -0.33 0.47 -15.61
N GLN A 232 -0.30 -0.54 -14.76
CA GLN A 232 -1.30 -1.61 -14.70
C GLN A 232 -2.22 -1.32 -13.51
N ILE A 233 -3.52 -1.21 -13.74
CA ILE A 233 -4.50 -1.00 -12.67
C ILE A 233 -5.34 -2.27 -12.56
N VAL A 234 -5.18 -2.98 -11.45
CA VAL A 234 -5.74 -4.32 -11.24
C VAL A 234 -6.65 -4.34 -10.02
N ASN A 235 -7.62 -5.25 -10.05
CA ASN A 235 -8.54 -5.52 -8.94
C ASN A 235 -8.28 -6.94 -8.42
N GLN A 236 -7.36 -7.07 -7.46
CA GLN A 236 -6.93 -8.34 -6.88
C GLN A 236 -7.11 -8.30 -5.35
N PRO A 237 -8.35 -8.54 -4.85
CA PRO A 237 -8.61 -8.58 -3.40
C PRO A 237 -8.06 -9.86 -2.77
N ILE A 238 -7.86 -10.92 -3.55
CA ILE A 238 -7.19 -12.15 -3.13
C ILE A 238 -5.86 -12.20 -3.87
N LYS A 239 -4.77 -12.36 -3.12
CA LYS A 239 -3.45 -12.67 -3.66
C LYS A 239 -2.94 -13.97 -3.05
N ILE A 240 -2.28 -14.77 -3.88
CA ILE A 240 -1.63 -16.01 -3.49
C ILE A 240 -0.22 -15.97 -4.04
N GLY A 241 0.75 -16.37 -3.22
CA GLY A 241 2.14 -16.30 -3.60
C GLY A 241 3.00 -17.27 -2.82
N TRP A 242 4.03 -17.79 -3.47
CA TRP A 242 5.00 -18.67 -2.82
C TRP A 242 6.08 -17.84 -2.12
N ASN A 243 6.54 -18.33 -0.98
CA ASN A 243 7.80 -17.92 -0.38
C ASN A 243 8.54 -19.19 0.01
N ASN A 244 9.52 -19.57 -0.81
CA ASN A 244 10.15 -20.88 -0.77
C ASN A 244 9.09 -22.00 -0.89
N ASN A 245 8.98 -22.87 0.11
CA ASN A 245 8.08 -24.02 0.12
C ASN A 245 6.78 -23.74 0.89
N THR A 246 6.48 -22.49 1.21
CA THR A 246 5.25 -22.11 1.90
C THR A 246 4.40 -21.24 0.98
N LEU A 247 3.14 -21.64 0.78
CA LEU A 247 2.15 -20.85 0.08
C LEU A 247 1.51 -19.88 1.07
N PHE A 248 1.41 -18.62 0.66
CA PHE A 248 0.74 -17.57 1.42
C PHE A 248 -0.55 -17.15 0.73
N LEU A 249 -1.52 -16.74 1.54
CA LEU A 249 -2.79 -16.15 1.14
C LEU A 249 -2.91 -14.77 1.76
N GLU A 250 -3.25 -13.77 0.97
CA GLU A 250 -3.52 -12.40 1.41
C GLU A 250 -4.91 -12.00 0.90
N VAL A 251 -5.79 -11.58 1.81
CA VAL A 251 -7.19 -11.29 1.50
C VAL A 251 -7.54 -9.89 2.00
N HIS A 252 -8.04 -9.06 1.09
CA HIS A 252 -8.54 -7.71 1.34
C HIS A 252 -10.06 -7.68 1.18
N PRO A 253 -10.74 -6.68 1.78
CA PRO A 253 -12.14 -6.42 1.47
C PRO A 253 -12.30 -6.12 -0.02
N GLU A 254 -13.42 -6.56 -0.59
CA GLU A 254 -13.78 -6.18 -1.96
C GLU A 254 -14.20 -4.71 -1.99
N LEU A 255 -14.09 -4.10 -3.16
CA LEU A 255 -14.66 -2.77 -3.36
C LEU A 255 -16.19 -2.85 -3.29
N ASP A 256 -16.83 -1.86 -2.66
CA ASP A 256 -18.28 -1.83 -2.44
C ASP A 256 -19.11 -2.06 -3.71
N GLU A 257 -18.65 -1.52 -4.86
CA GLU A 257 -19.29 -1.69 -6.16
C GLU A 257 -19.23 -3.11 -6.70
N ASP A 258 -18.34 -3.97 -6.17
CA ASP A 258 -18.16 -5.36 -6.59
C ASP A 258 -18.91 -6.33 -5.68
N LEU A 259 -19.43 -5.86 -4.53
CA LEU A 259 -20.17 -6.69 -3.58
C LEU A 259 -21.38 -7.34 -4.25
N GLY A 260 -21.42 -8.68 -4.20
CA GLY A 260 -22.49 -9.49 -4.78
C GLY A 260 -22.46 -9.62 -6.31
N LYS A 261 -21.49 -9.02 -7.00
CA LYS A 261 -21.32 -9.15 -8.46
C LYS A 261 -20.35 -10.27 -8.85
N ASN A 262 -19.35 -10.52 -8.01
CA ASN A 262 -18.35 -11.56 -8.26
C ASN A 262 -18.86 -12.94 -7.82
N GLN A 263 -18.26 -14.00 -8.38
CA GLN A 263 -18.34 -15.34 -7.78
C GLN A 263 -17.97 -15.25 -6.30
N ASP A 264 -18.54 -16.14 -5.47
CA ASP A 264 -18.19 -16.25 -4.05
C ASP A 264 -16.67 -16.18 -3.90
N MET A 265 -16.22 -15.13 -3.19
CA MET A 265 -14.79 -14.85 -2.95
C MET A 265 -14.10 -16.08 -2.34
N THR A 266 -14.85 -16.87 -1.56
CA THR A 266 -14.42 -18.18 -1.05
C THR A 266 -14.10 -19.16 -2.16
N CYS A 267 -15.02 -19.40 -3.10
CA CYS A 267 -14.81 -20.30 -4.23
C CYS A 267 -13.61 -19.87 -5.06
N LYS A 268 -13.52 -18.57 -5.40
CA LYS A 268 -12.39 -18.01 -6.14
C LYS A 268 -11.06 -18.22 -5.41
N ALA A 269 -11.03 -18.04 -4.09
CA ALA A 269 -9.83 -18.30 -3.31
C ALA A 269 -9.41 -19.78 -3.40
N TYR A 270 -10.34 -20.72 -3.24
CA TYR A 270 -10.02 -22.14 -3.34
C TYR A 270 -9.57 -22.54 -4.74
N GLU A 271 -10.19 -22.03 -5.80
CA GLU A 271 -9.73 -22.23 -7.19
C GLU A 271 -8.29 -21.77 -7.36
N MET A 272 -7.97 -20.55 -6.94
CA MET A 272 -6.61 -20.01 -7.01
C MET A 272 -5.61 -20.82 -6.15
N ILE A 273 -6.03 -21.35 -4.99
CA ILE A 273 -5.19 -22.21 -4.14
C ILE A 273 -4.91 -23.52 -4.86
N PHE A 274 -5.94 -24.18 -5.40
CA PHE A 274 -5.80 -25.47 -6.10
C PHE A 274 -4.91 -25.35 -7.32
N ASP A 275 -5.07 -24.29 -8.12
CA ASP A 275 -4.19 -23.99 -9.25
C ASP A 275 -2.73 -23.81 -8.78
N ALA A 276 -2.51 -23.14 -7.64
CA ALA A 276 -1.16 -22.88 -7.12
C ALA A 276 -0.46 -24.13 -6.57
N VAL A 277 -1.22 -25.17 -6.17
CA VAL A 277 -0.68 -26.43 -5.60
C VAL A 277 -0.80 -27.62 -6.56
N GLU A 278 -1.35 -27.47 -7.77
CA GLU A 278 -1.62 -28.58 -8.70
C GLU A 278 -0.43 -29.52 -8.91
N ASN A 279 0.80 -28.99 -8.88
CA ASN A 279 2.05 -29.73 -9.09
C ASN A 279 2.96 -29.77 -7.85
N LYS A 280 2.41 -29.61 -6.65
CA LYS A 280 3.17 -29.61 -5.39
C LYS A 280 2.44 -30.43 -4.32
N ASP A 281 3.17 -31.30 -3.64
CA ASP A 281 2.68 -32.00 -2.45
C ASP A 281 2.60 -31.02 -1.27
N ALA A 282 1.48 -30.32 -1.17
CA ALA A 282 1.24 -29.31 -0.15
C ALA A 282 -0.02 -29.67 0.66
N ILE A 283 0.13 -29.74 1.99
CA ILE A 283 -1.02 -29.90 2.89
C ILE A 283 -1.57 -28.51 3.22
N LEU A 284 -2.84 -28.28 2.92
CA LEU A 284 -3.51 -27.01 3.14
C LEU A 284 -4.00 -26.87 4.60
N ASP A 285 -3.69 -25.74 5.23
CA ASP A 285 -4.29 -25.32 6.48
C ASP A 285 -5.65 -24.65 6.22
N ILE A 286 -6.68 -25.50 6.13
CA ILE A 286 -8.07 -25.08 5.88
C ILE A 286 -8.57 -24.11 6.97
N LYS A 287 -8.09 -24.23 8.21
CA LYS A 287 -8.50 -23.34 9.31
C LYS A 287 -7.96 -21.92 9.06
N THR A 288 -6.69 -21.80 8.70
CA THR A 288 -6.07 -20.50 8.38
C THR A 288 -6.67 -19.88 7.13
N ILE A 289 -6.94 -20.67 6.08
CA ILE A 289 -7.63 -20.20 4.87
C ILE A 289 -9.01 -19.60 5.21
N LYS A 290 -9.85 -20.34 5.95
CA LYS A 290 -11.18 -19.86 6.36
C LYS A 290 -11.10 -18.59 7.19
N LYS A 291 -10.14 -18.51 8.11
CA LYS A 291 -9.92 -17.33 8.94
C LYS A 291 -9.56 -16.11 8.09
N ALA A 292 -8.62 -16.25 7.16
CA ALA A 292 -8.22 -15.15 6.27
C ALA A 292 -9.39 -14.64 5.40
N LEU A 293 -10.21 -15.55 4.87
CA LEU A 293 -11.38 -15.20 4.06
C LEU A 293 -12.49 -14.50 4.86
N GLN A 294 -12.58 -14.78 6.16
CA GLN A 294 -13.52 -14.13 7.08
C GLN A 294 -13.02 -12.76 7.53
N GLU A 295 -11.76 -12.67 7.97
CA GLU A 295 -11.19 -11.45 8.55
C GLU A 295 -10.86 -10.40 7.48
N LYS A 296 -10.38 -10.83 6.30
CA LYS A 296 -9.99 -9.96 5.19
C LYS A 296 -9.11 -8.78 5.64
N ASN A 297 -8.16 -9.06 6.53
CA ASN A 297 -7.35 -8.04 7.21
C ASN A 297 -6.15 -7.54 6.37
N GLY A 298 -5.99 -8.04 5.13
CA GLY A 298 -4.90 -7.65 4.24
C GLY A 298 -3.52 -8.21 4.59
N MET A 299 -3.42 -9.08 5.59
CA MET A 299 -2.15 -9.66 6.04
C MET A 299 -1.86 -10.99 5.32
N PRO A 300 -0.68 -11.19 4.72
CA PRO A 300 -0.27 -12.50 4.19
C PRO A 300 -0.17 -13.55 5.30
N VAL A 301 -0.91 -14.65 5.17
CA VAL A 301 -0.85 -15.78 6.11
C VAL A 301 -0.36 -17.05 5.42
N PRO A 302 0.48 -17.87 6.07
CA PRO A 302 0.89 -19.16 5.51
C PRO A 302 -0.30 -20.13 5.53
N ILE A 303 -0.59 -20.75 4.39
CA ILE A 303 -1.74 -21.67 4.22
C ILE A 303 -1.32 -23.11 3.90
N THR A 304 -0.02 -23.40 3.90
CA THR A 304 0.51 -24.75 3.73
C THR A 304 1.34 -25.16 4.93
N THR A 305 1.12 -26.38 5.43
CA THR A 305 1.97 -27.03 6.42
C THR A 305 2.91 -28.01 5.74
N PHE A 306 4.19 -28.01 6.13
CA PHE A 306 5.14 -29.01 5.64
C PHE A 306 4.73 -30.42 6.12
N VAL A 307 4.79 -31.39 5.21
CA VAL A 307 5.10 -32.77 5.59
C VAL A 307 6.62 -32.82 5.68
N ALA A 308 7.16 -33.02 6.87
CA ALA A 308 8.59 -33.31 6.97
C ALA A 308 8.86 -34.61 6.20
N ASP A 309 9.76 -34.57 5.23
CA ASP A 309 10.31 -35.78 4.60
C ASP A 309 10.83 -36.70 5.70
N GLY A 310 10.06 -37.75 6.02
CA GLY A 310 10.46 -38.63 7.12
C GLY A 310 9.41 -39.56 7.71
N PHE A 311 8.44 -40.07 6.95
CA PHE A 311 7.81 -41.35 7.27
C PHE A 311 7.43 -42.08 5.97
N GLN A 312 8.36 -42.87 5.45
CA GLN A 312 8.02 -44.02 4.62
C GLN A 312 7.41 -45.09 5.54
N PHE A 313 6.20 -45.55 5.22
CA PHE A 313 5.70 -46.85 5.66
C PHE A 313 6.07 -47.90 4.61
#